data_AF-A0A925PJZ4-F1
#
_entry.id   AF-A0A925PJZ4-F1
#
_cell.length_a   1.000
_cell.length_b   1.000
_cell.length_c   1.000
_cell.angle_alpha   90.00
_cell.angle_beta   90.00
_cell.angle_gamma   90.00
#
_symmetry.space_group_name_H-M   'P 1'
#
loop_
_entity.id
_entity.type
_entity.pdbx_description
1 polymer ?
#
loop_
_entity_poly.entity_id
_entity_poly.type
_entity_poly.pdbx_seq_one_letter_code
_entity_poly.pdbx_strand_id
1 'polypeptide(L)'
;MCGPMWAAMQVVECERYKHGPEAMDSLFGGVCSFRLGTFTGYFFMPIVTLVKPILPIALSLTMLVQGYVAVRVGILKARTYNDLGVAGIVAAVLITREAAAAFGVGIVLCALIYGKDFFRNWSKYDTTKDPVFNSKIGDE
;
A
#
# COMPACT_ATOMS: atom_id res chain seq x y z
N MET A 1 13.72 -1.55 9.61
CA MET A 1 14.00 -0.91 8.30
C MET A 1 13.04 -1.53 7.29
N CYS A 2 12.12 -0.75 6.73
CA CYS A 2 11.10 -1.23 5.82
C CYS A 2 11.68 -1.34 4.40
N GLY A 3 12.24 -2.51 4.05
CA GLY A 3 12.69 -2.85 2.70
C GLY A 3 13.73 -1.91 2.05
N PRO A 4 14.23 -2.25 0.86
CA PRO A 4 15.00 -1.33 0.03
C PRO A 4 14.15 -0.16 -0.51
N MET A 5 12.82 -0.27 -0.43
CA MET A 5 11.85 0.75 -0.82
C MET A 5 10.73 0.90 0.20
N TRP A 6 10.30 2.15 0.45
CA TRP A 6 9.09 2.44 1.21
C TRP A 6 7.83 2.38 0.32
N ALA A 7 6.63 2.40 0.92
CA ALA A 7 5.38 2.20 0.19
C ALA A 7 5.10 3.29 -0.87
N ALA A 8 5.38 4.58 -0.60
CA ALA A 8 5.10 5.64 -1.58
C ALA A 8 5.96 5.51 -2.84
N MET A 9 7.25 5.22 -2.69
CA MET A 9 8.12 5.03 -3.85
C MET A 9 7.66 3.85 -4.69
N GLN A 10 7.29 2.73 -4.07
CA GLN A 10 6.76 1.61 -4.84
C GLN A 10 5.55 2.06 -5.69
N VAL A 11 4.63 2.83 -5.11
CA VAL A 11 3.45 3.31 -5.85
C VAL A 11 3.82 4.33 -6.91
N VAL A 12 4.72 5.28 -6.63
CA VAL A 12 5.17 6.29 -7.61
C VAL A 12 5.90 5.63 -8.78
N GLU A 13 6.80 4.68 -8.52
CA GLU A 13 7.53 3.95 -9.57
C GLU A 13 6.58 3.05 -10.37
N CYS A 14 5.63 2.37 -9.72
CA CYS A 14 4.62 1.58 -10.42
C CYS A 14 3.67 2.44 -11.25
N GLU A 15 3.27 3.61 -10.76
CA GLU A 15 2.39 4.52 -11.50
C GLU A 15 3.15 5.17 -12.66
N ARG A 16 4.43 5.53 -12.46
CA ARG A 16 5.33 5.98 -13.53
C ARG A 16 5.52 4.90 -14.59
N TYR A 17 5.68 3.64 -14.20
CA TYR A 17 5.81 2.52 -15.13
C TYR A 17 4.58 2.36 -16.04
N LYS A 18 3.38 2.59 -15.51
CA LYS A 18 2.13 2.50 -16.29
C LYS A 18 2.03 3.54 -17.40
N HIS A 19 2.74 4.66 -17.31
CA HIS A 19 2.76 5.68 -18.36
C HIS A 19 3.54 5.24 -19.61
N GLY A 20 4.09 4.03 -19.63
CA GLY A 20 4.70 3.42 -20.80
C GLY A 20 6.22 3.55 -20.85
N PRO A 21 6.85 2.99 -21.90
CA PRO A 21 8.31 2.94 -22.03
C PRO A 21 8.94 4.34 -22.14
N GLU A 22 8.22 5.35 -22.62
CA GLU A 22 8.69 6.74 -22.66
C GLU A 22 8.94 7.33 -21.26
N ALA A 23 8.18 6.89 -20.25
CA ALA A 23 8.32 7.38 -18.87
C ALA A 23 9.32 6.53 -18.06
N MET A 24 9.37 5.22 -18.29
CA MET A 24 10.30 4.30 -17.63
C MET A 24 10.43 2.95 -18.35
N ASP A 25 11.63 2.64 -18.83
CA ASP A 25 11.93 1.38 -19.55
C ASP A 25 11.85 0.13 -18.65
N SER A 26 12.18 0.25 -17.36
CA SER A 26 12.12 -0.88 -16.43
C SER A 26 11.88 -0.44 -14.99
N LEU A 27 11.12 -1.24 -14.25
CA LEU A 27 10.93 -1.08 -12.80
C LEU A 27 12.27 -1.05 -12.06
N PHE A 28 13.22 -1.92 -12.43
CA PHE A 28 14.54 -1.93 -11.78
C PHE A 28 15.32 -0.63 -12.02
N GLY A 29 15.25 -0.07 -13.23
CA GLY A 29 15.87 1.20 -13.58
C GLY A 29 15.33 2.37 -12.76
N GLY A 30 14.01 2.43 -12.55
CA GLY A 30 13.38 3.44 -11.67
C GLY A 30 13.85 3.35 -10.23
N VAL A 31 13.80 2.14 -9.66
CA VAL A 31 14.23 1.87 -8.28
C VAL A 31 15.72 2.17 -8.07
N CYS A 32 16.59 1.75 -9.00
CA CYS A 32 18.02 2.04 -8.94
C CYS A 32 18.31 3.54 -9.09
N SER A 33 17.62 4.24 -9.99
CA SER A 33 17.78 5.69 -10.20
C SER A 33 17.42 6.46 -8.94
N PHE A 34 16.34 6.07 -8.25
CA PHE A 34 15.99 6.68 -6.97
C PHE A 34 17.08 6.47 -5.92
N ARG A 35 17.61 5.25 -5.82
CA ARG A 35 18.64 4.91 -4.82
C ARG A 35 19.95 5.67 -5.10
N LEU A 36 20.31 5.81 -6.36
CA LEU A 36 21.43 6.65 -6.80
C LEU A 36 21.15 8.14 -6.53
N GLY A 37 19.93 8.63 -6.75
CA GLY A 37 19.56 10.00 -6.41
C GLY A 37 19.70 10.31 -4.92
N THR A 38 19.30 9.37 -4.06
CA THR A 38 19.50 9.47 -2.60
C THR A 38 20.99 9.45 -2.24
N PHE A 39 21.77 8.59 -2.90
CA PHE A 39 23.23 8.52 -2.72
C PHE A 39 23.93 9.83 -3.12
N THR A 40 23.56 10.41 -4.26
CA THR A 40 24.05 11.72 -4.71
C THR A 40 23.64 12.84 -3.75
N GLY A 41 22.44 12.75 -3.16
CA GLY A 41 21.98 13.69 -2.13
C GLY A 41 22.90 13.76 -0.90
N TYR A 42 23.57 12.66 -0.54
CA TYR A 42 24.57 12.67 0.54
C TYR A 42 25.82 13.49 0.20
N PHE A 43 26.18 13.66 -1.06
CA PHE A 43 27.28 14.57 -1.44
C PHE A 43 26.94 16.04 -1.16
N PHE A 44 25.64 16.38 -1.17
CA PHE A 44 25.15 17.72 -0.84
C PHE A 44 24.81 17.90 0.65
N MET A 45 25.07 16.88 1.49
CA MET A 45 24.83 16.92 2.94
C MET A 45 25.28 18.22 3.65
N PRO A 46 26.42 18.87 3.32
CA PRO A 46 26.78 20.14 3.96
C PRO A 46 25.77 21.25 3.70
N ILE A 47 25.09 21.27 2.54
CA ILE A 47 24.07 22.28 2.20
C ILE A 47 22.73 21.96 2.88
N VAL A 48 22.37 20.67 2.97
CA VAL A 48 21.11 20.22 3.60
C VAL A 48 21.10 20.49 5.11
N THR A 49 22.26 20.70 5.75
CA THR A 49 22.31 21.07 7.17
C THR A 49 21.67 22.44 7.49
N LEU A 50 21.61 23.36 6.53
CA LEU A 50 20.89 24.64 6.65
C LEU A 50 19.36 24.47 6.62
N VAL A 51 18.89 23.35 6.04
CA VAL A 51 17.48 23.01 5.81
C VAL A 51 16.92 22.09 6.92
N LYS A 52 17.75 21.72 7.92
CA LYS A 52 17.37 20.94 9.10
C LYS A 52 16.01 21.28 9.73
N PRO A 53 15.60 22.56 9.90
CA PRO A 53 14.31 22.86 10.52
C PRO A 53 13.08 22.47 9.68
N ILE A 54 13.19 22.39 8.34
CA ILE A 54 12.06 22.03 7.48
C ILE A 54 11.96 20.52 7.23
N LEU A 55 13.06 19.80 7.44
CA LEU A 55 13.18 18.37 7.23
C LEU A 55 12.12 17.53 7.99
N PRO A 56 11.82 17.76 9.28
CA PRO A 56 10.80 16.98 9.98
C PRO A 56 9.40 17.22 9.41
N ILE A 57 9.08 18.45 8.97
CA ILE A 57 7.78 18.77 8.38
C ILE A 57 7.61 18.03 7.05
N ALA A 58 8.65 18.03 6.21
CA ALA A 58 8.65 17.28 4.95
C ALA A 58 8.50 15.77 5.18
N LEU A 59 9.22 15.20 6.16
CA LEU A 59 9.13 13.78 6.49
C LEU A 59 7.74 13.39 7.04
N SER A 60 7.14 14.22 7.89
CA SER A 60 5.75 14.02 8.35
C SER A 60 4.76 14.04 7.18
N LEU A 61 4.90 14.99 6.25
CA LEU A 61 4.07 15.04 5.04
C LEU A 61 4.23 13.76 4.19
N THR A 62 5.46 13.27 4.02
CA THR A 62 5.69 12.01 3.28
C THR A 62 5.07 10.78 3.96
N MET A 63 5.11 10.71 5.30
CA MET A 63 4.44 9.65 6.07
C MET A 63 2.92 9.70 5.91
N LEU A 64 2.34 10.90 5.88
CA LEU A 64 0.91 11.08 5.65
C LEU A 64 0.50 10.59 4.26
N VAL A 65 1.24 10.98 3.22
CA VAL A 65 0.96 10.53 1.84
C VAL A 65 1.10 9.00 1.73
N GLN A 66 2.13 8.41 2.34
CA GLN A 66 2.31 6.96 2.37
C GLN A 66 1.18 6.24 3.10
N GLY A 67 0.74 6.76 4.24
CA GLY A 67 -0.40 6.23 4.98
C GLY A 67 -1.69 6.27 4.18
N TYR A 68 -1.98 7.40 3.52
CA TYR A 68 -3.14 7.55 2.65
C TYR A 68 -3.13 6.54 1.49
N VAL A 69 -2.00 6.45 0.79
CA VAL A 69 -1.85 5.53 -0.35
C VAL A 69 -2.00 4.07 0.10
N ALA A 70 -1.43 3.70 1.24
CA ALA A 70 -1.57 2.34 1.79
C ALA A 70 -3.03 1.98 2.09
N VAL A 71 -3.78 2.89 2.72
CA VAL A 71 -5.22 2.70 2.98
C VAL A 71 -5.99 2.60 1.67
N ARG A 72 -5.74 3.51 0.71
CA ARG A 72 -6.39 3.50 -0.61
C ARG A 72 -6.19 2.19 -1.35
N VAL A 73 -4.95 1.69 -1.41
CA VAL A 73 -4.63 0.43 -2.10
C VAL A 73 -5.28 -0.77 -1.39
N GLY A 74 -5.33 -0.76 -0.05
CA GLY A 74 -6.02 -1.78 0.73
C GLY A 74 -7.52 -1.84 0.41
N ILE A 75 -8.18 -0.68 0.37
CA ILE A 75 -9.60 -0.55 0.01
C ILE A 75 -9.85 -1.02 -1.43
N LEU A 76 -9.01 -0.63 -2.38
CA LEU A 76 -9.12 -1.04 -3.79
C LEU A 76 -8.93 -2.55 -3.99
N LYS A 77 -8.27 -3.24 -3.06
CA LYS A 77 -8.05 -4.69 -3.14
C LYS A 77 -9.22 -5.51 -2.57
N ALA A 78 -10.07 -4.91 -1.74
CA ALA A 78 -11.27 -5.54 -1.18
C ALA A 78 -12.30 -5.77 -2.29
N ARG A 79 -12.83 -7.00 -2.41
CA ARG A 79 -13.75 -7.38 -3.49
C ARG A 79 -15.21 -7.31 -3.05
N THR A 80 -15.49 -7.59 -1.78
CA THR A 80 -16.84 -7.60 -1.19
C THR A 80 -16.93 -6.70 0.05
N TYR A 81 -18.13 -6.17 0.36
CA TYR A 81 -18.35 -5.33 1.55
C TYR A 81 -17.85 -5.98 2.83
N ASN A 82 -17.92 -7.31 2.88
CA ASN A 82 -17.39 -8.11 3.97
C ASN A 82 -15.85 -8.06 4.06
N ASP A 83 -15.13 -8.13 2.94
CA ASP A 83 -13.67 -7.93 2.91
C ASP A 83 -13.31 -6.51 3.39
N LEU A 84 -14.07 -5.50 2.97
CA LEU A 84 -13.87 -4.12 3.38
C LEU A 84 -14.13 -3.95 4.89
N GLY A 85 -15.18 -4.59 5.41
CA GLY A 85 -15.50 -4.62 6.83
C GLY A 85 -14.39 -5.28 7.67
N VAL A 86 -13.88 -6.44 7.23
CA VAL A 86 -12.74 -7.12 7.86
C VAL A 86 -11.49 -6.23 7.83
N ALA A 87 -11.17 -5.64 6.67
CA ALA A 87 -10.03 -4.75 6.52
C ALA A 87 -10.12 -3.52 7.45
N GLY A 88 -11.31 -2.94 7.58
CA GLY A 88 -11.57 -1.81 8.50
C GLY A 88 -11.38 -2.18 9.97
N ILE A 89 -11.90 -3.34 10.39
CA ILE A 89 -11.73 -3.84 11.77
C ILE A 89 -10.26 -4.13 12.06
N VAL A 90 -9.54 -4.78 11.13
CA VAL A 90 -8.10 -5.04 11.27
C VAL A 90 -7.31 -3.72 11.36
N ALA A 91 -7.66 -2.72 10.55
CA ALA A 91 -7.03 -1.40 10.62
C ALA A 91 -7.27 -0.70 11.97
N ALA A 92 -8.50 -0.75 12.50
CA ALA A 92 -8.84 -0.18 13.80
C ALA A 92 -8.06 -0.85 14.96
N VAL A 93 -7.92 -2.18 14.91
CA VAL A 93 -7.10 -2.92 15.88
C VAL A 93 -5.61 -2.59 15.72
N LEU A 94 -5.12 -2.40 14.50
CA LEU A 94 -3.72 -2.06 14.24
C LEU A 94 -3.32 -0.67 14.76
N ILE A 95 -4.26 0.28 14.79
CA ILE A 95 -4.02 1.62 15.35
C ILE A 95 -3.97 1.59 16.90
N THR A 96 -4.73 0.69 17.52
CA THR A 96 -4.92 0.64 18.98
C THR A 96 -4.04 -0.41 19.69
N ARG A 97 -3.60 -1.44 18.96
CA ARG A 97 -2.83 -2.58 19.47
C ARG A 97 -1.66 -2.88 18.53
N GLU A 98 -0.77 -3.78 18.94
CA GLU A 98 0.35 -4.22 18.12
C GLU A 98 -0.11 -4.98 16.86
N ALA A 99 0.76 -5.01 15.85
CA ALA A 99 0.52 -5.70 14.58
C ALA A 99 0.17 -7.19 14.77
N ALA A 100 0.73 -7.86 15.78
CA ALA A 100 0.41 -9.25 16.09
C ALA A 100 -1.06 -9.44 16.50
N ALA A 101 -1.63 -8.51 17.28
CA ALA A 101 -3.03 -8.55 17.68
C ALA A 101 -3.96 -8.29 16.49
N ALA A 102 -3.64 -7.32 15.64
CA ALA A 102 -4.39 -7.04 14.42
C ALA A 102 -4.41 -8.24 13.47
N PHE A 103 -3.28 -8.94 13.33
CA PHE A 103 -3.17 -10.15 12.53
C PHE A 103 -4.02 -11.29 13.10
N GLY A 104 -3.97 -11.51 14.42
CA GLY A 104 -4.80 -12.50 15.10
C GLY A 104 -6.30 -12.25 14.92
N VAL A 105 -6.74 -11.01 15.12
CA VAL A 105 -8.15 -10.61 14.90
C VAL A 105 -8.54 -10.81 13.44
N GLY A 106 -7.67 -10.47 12.49
CA GLY A 106 -7.91 -10.70 11.06
C GLY A 106 -8.13 -12.18 10.71
N ILE A 107 -7.29 -13.07 11.23
CA ILE A 107 -7.45 -14.52 11.02
C ILE A 107 -8.78 -15.01 11.62
N VAL A 108 -9.10 -14.60 12.85
CA VAL A 108 -10.34 -15.02 13.53
C VAL A 108 -11.57 -14.51 12.79
N LEU A 109 -11.59 -13.25 12.34
CA LEU A 109 -12.71 -12.71 11.56
C LEU A 109 -12.86 -13.41 10.21
N CYS A 110 -11.75 -13.64 9.49
CA CYS A 110 -11.78 -14.39 8.24
C CYS A 110 -12.32 -15.81 8.46
N ALA A 111 -11.86 -16.50 9.50
CA ALA A 111 -12.35 -17.83 9.83
C ALA A 111 -13.82 -17.85 10.26
N LEU A 112 -14.31 -16.81 10.95
CA LEU A 112 -15.70 -16.76 11.41
C LEU A 112 -16.66 -16.45 10.26
N ILE A 113 -16.30 -15.50 9.40
CA ILE A 113 -17.20 -15.07 8.33
C ILE A 113 -17.16 -16.02 7.12
N TYR A 114 -15.99 -16.59 6.80
CA TYR A 114 -15.82 -17.49 5.66
C TYR A 114 -15.82 -18.97 6.08
N GLY A 115 -16.06 -19.30 7.35
CA GLY A 115 -15.60 -20.53 8.03
C GLY A 115 -15.78 -21.90 7.37
N LYS A 116 -16.85 -22.15 6.61
CA LYS A 116 -17.01 -23.42 5.86
C LYS A 116 -16.70 -23.30 4.36
N ASP A 117 -16.70 -22.09 3.82
CA ASP A 117 -16.44 -21.79 2.41
C ASP A 117 -14.98 -21.37 2.15
N PHE A 118 -14.20 -21.09 3.21
CA PHE A 118 -12.77 -20.73 3.12
C PHE A 118 -11.94 -21.80 2.38
N PHE A 119 -12.29 -23.08 2.56
CA PHE A 119 -11.65 -24.22 1.89
C PHE A 119 -12.39 -24.72 0.65
N ARG A 120 -13.62 -24.26 0.37
CA ARG A 120 -14.46 -24.80 -0.71
C ARG A 120 -14.88 -23.70 -1.68
N ASN A 121 -14.07 -23.57 -2.73
CA ASN A 121 -14.27 -22.77 -3.96
C ASN A 121 -14.34 -21.24 -3.81
N TRP A 122 -13.18 -20.61 -3.95
CA TRP A 122 -13.00 -19.18 -4.28
C TRP A 122 -13.64 -18.75 -5.61
N SER A 123 -14.06 -19.70 -6.47
CA SER A 123 -14.67 -19.45 -7.79
C SER A 123 -16.11 -18.89 -7.70
N LYS A 124 -16.75 -18.91 -6.53
CA LYS A 124 -18.14 -18.45 -6.31
C LYS A 124 -18.28 -17.15 -5.52
N TYR A 125 -17.22 -16.34 -5.38
CA TYR A 125 -17.39 -14.98 -4.88
C TYR A 125 -18.02 -14.11 -5.96
N ASP A 126 -19.34 -13.96 -5.86
CA ASP A 126 -20.18 -13.24 -6.81
C ASP A 126 -19.94 -11.73 -6.70
N THR A 127 -18.93 -11.23 -7.40
CA THR A 127 -18.66 -9.79 -7.57
C THR A 127 -19.82 -9.02 -8.20
N THR A 128 -20.85 -9.71 -8.73
CA THR A 128 -22.03 -9.06 -9.32
C THR A 128 -23.12 -8.74 -8.30
N LYS A 129 -23.17 -9.44 -7.16
CA LYS A 129 -24.18 -9.19 -6.11
C LYS A 129 -23.74 -8.16 -5.08
N ASP A 130 -22.46 -8.13 -4.72
CA ASP A 130 -21.93 -7.25 -3.66
C ASP A 130 -20.62 -6.52 -4.06
N PRO A 131 -20.59 -5.74 -5.16
CA PRO A 131 -19.41 -4.96 -5.52
C PRO A 131 -19.16 -3.85 -4.48
N VAL A 132 -17.98 -3.84 -3.86
CA VAL A 132 -17.54 -2.72 -2.97
C VAL A 132 -17.44 -1.41 -3.75
N PHE A 133 -17.03 -1.54 -5.01
CA PHE A 133 -17.07 -0.50 -6.04
C PHE A 133 -17.46 -1.18 -7.34
N ASN A 134 -18.29 -0.53 -8.16
CA ASN A 134 -18.72 -0.96 -9.50
C ASN A 134 -17.53 -1.06 -10.47
N SER A 135 -16.62 -1.97 -10.18
CA SER A 135 -15.32 -2.06 -10.80
C SER A 135 -15.30 -3.32 -11.65
N LYS A 136 -15.60 -3.09 -12.93
CA LYS A 136 -15.11 -3.93 -14.01
C LYS A 136 -13.57 -3.91 -13.99
N ILE A 137 -12.93 -4.60 -13.06
CA ILE A 137 -11.48 -4.84 -13.07
C ILE A 137 -11.22 -6.14 -13.85
N GLY A 138 -11.76 -6.23 -15.07
CA GLY A 138 -11.72 -7.44 -15.88
C GLY A 138 -12.16 -7.32 -17.33
N ASP A 139 -12.50 -6.14 -17.83
CA ASP A 139 -12.69 -5.90 -19.27
C ASP A 139 -11.68 -4.83 -19.71
N GLU A 140 -10.45 -5.28 -19.96
CA GLU A 140 -9.46 -4.79 -20.94
C GLU A 140 -8.12 -5.54 -20.73
#